data_AF-X0V9C9-F1
#
_entry.id   AF-X0V9C9-F1
#
_cell.length_a   1.000
_cell.length_b   1.000
_cell.length_c   1.000
_cell.angle_alpha   90.00
_cell.angle_beta   90.00
_cell.angle_gamma   90.00
#
_symmetry.space_group_name_H-M   'P 1'
#
loop_
_entity.id
_entity.type
_entity.pdbx_description
1 polymer ?
#
loop_
_entity_poly.entity_id
_entity_poly.type
_entity_poly.pdbx_seq_one_letter_code
_entity_poly.pdbx_strand_id
1 'polypeptide(L)'
;LYHRNVTGPTTYSRYFLENLPGFLDTPGEYYFTDEGRHAGRLFIRLPGDRNPNRSVIEAAAEYILFDIHNNSNIEISGLDIRFSNALACGTADARHAALHTAAVRIIGTCSHVAVRNCRISHAANGVTGYVEKKGDVLDFLDITDNDMHDIDGGGIGLSNGRSHYLLKDAGARLVHVSILRNRLQNVGSRRLRHWGIGLHAMQVEAGEMVEVAGNVVDRTWGAGIMVFNGGDYEKGRVERPLIRTLIHHNKATNT
;
A
#
# COMPACT_ATOMS: atom_id res chain seq x y z
N LEU A 1 3.70 8.80 14.84
CA LEU A 1 2.46 8.33 15.50
C LEU A 1 1.61 9.56 15.86
N TYR A 2 0.83 10.12 14.94
CA TYR A 2 0.05 11.34 15.21
C TYR A 2 -1.38 11.27 14.64
N HIS A 3 -2.30 10.65 15.38
CA HIS A 3 -3.74 10.84 15.18
C HIS A 3 -4.20 12.11 15.91
N ARG A 4 -5.15 12.88 15.36
CA ARG A 4 -5.98 13.78 16.18
C ARG A 4 -6.72 12.92 17.21
N ASN A 5 -6.63 13.31 18.49
CA ASN A 5 -7.22 12.63 19.67
C ASN A 5 -6.56 11.31 20.12
N VAL A 6 -5.34 10.99 19.67
CA VAL A 6 -4.54 9.94 20.34
C VAL A 6 -3.45 10.62 21.14
N THR A 7 -3.54 10.48 22.47
CA THR A 7 -2.57 11.01 23.45
C THR A 7 -1.26 10.25 23.39
N GLY A 8 -0.49 10.44 22.31
CA GLY A 8 0.84 9.86 22.14
C GLY A 8 0.92 8.34 22.44
N PRO A 9 2.12 7.80 22.64
CA PRO A 9 2.25 6.53 23.34
C PRO A 9 1.76 6.71 24.79
N THR A 10 0.85 5.87 25.23
CA THR A 10 0.47 5.77 26.65
C THR A 10 1.42 4.82 27.39
N THR A 11 1.31 4.76 28.72
CA THR A 11 2.08 3.83 29.55
C THR A 11 2.02 2.41 28.99
N TYR A 12 3.18 1.74 28.90
CA TYR A 12 3.36 0.40 28.34
C TYR A 12 3.24 0.26 26.81
N SER A 13 3.15 1.37 26.07
CA SER A 13 3.29 1.32 24.61
C SER A 13 4.71 0.92 24.22
N ARG A 14 4.85 -0.16 23.44
CA ARG A 14 6.12 -0.54 22.84
C ARG A 14 6.48 0.43 21.72
N TYR A 15 7.75 0.79 21.64
CA TYR A 15 8.31 1.63 20.59
C TYR A 15 9.70 1.12 20.21
N PHE A 16 10.16 1.53 19.04
CA PHE A 16 11.55 1.40 18.62
C PHE A 16 12.02 2.77 18.15
N LEU A 17 13.33 2.97 18.13
CA LEU A 17 13.97 4.16 17.58
C LEU A 17 14.69 3.75 16.29
N GLU A 18 14.61 4.58 15.27
CA GLU A 18 15.24 4.35 13.97
C GLU A 18 15.96 5.61 13.48
N ASN A 19 16.76 5.48 12.43
CA ASN A 19 17.39 6.59 11.72
C ASN A 19 18.34 7.47 12.56
N LEU A 20 19.14 6.86 13.43
CA LEU A 20 20.25 7.53 14.13
C LEU A 20 21.57 6.82 13.81
N PRO A 21 22.69 7.55 13.63
CA PRO A 21 23.98 6.94 13.31
C PRO A 21 24.44 5.93 14.36
N GLY A 22 24.12 6.18 15.63
CA GLY A 22 24.50 5.32 16.75
C GLY A 22 23.78 3.97 16.79
N PHE A 23 22.76 3.75 15.95
CA PHE A 23 22.07 2.46 15.82
C PHE A 23 22.56 1.64 14.62
N LEU A 24 23.62 2.07 13.92
CA LEU A 24 24.23 1.26 12.86
C LEU A 24 25.24 0.30 13.50
N ASP A 25 24.77 -0.77 14.16
CA ASP A 25 25.56 -1.62 15.04
C ASP A 25 25.49 -3.13 14.73
N THR A 26 24.65 -3.54 13.78
CA THR A 26 24.59 -4.93 13.28
C THR A 26 24.64 -5.03 11.74
N PRO A 27 25.06 -6.19 11.18
CA PRO A 27 25.01 -6.43 9.74
C PRO A 27 23.57 -6.42 9.21
N GLY A 28 23.32 -5.73 8.10
CA GLY A 28 22.01 -5.57 7.48
C GLY A 28 21.39 -4.19 7.70
N GLU A 29 21.98 -3.36 8.57
CA GLU A 29 21.49 -2.02 8.88
C GLU A 29 22.09 -0.95 7.95
N TYR A 30 21.39 0.17 7.87
CA TYR A 30 21.85 1.35 7.13
C TYR A 30 21.40 2.63 7.84
N TYR A 31 22.12 3.72 7.55
CA TYR A 31 21.81 5.06 8.00
C TYR A 31 22.09 6.05 6.86
N PHE A 32 21.11 6.90 6.57
CA PHE A 32 21.22 7.95 5.56
C PHE A 32 21.05 9.32 6.22
N THR A 33 21.84 10.29 5.79
CA THR A 33 21.86 11.64 6.34
C THR A 33 21.49 12.63 5.26
N ASP A 34 20.34 13.28 5.42
CA ASP A 34 19.84 14.32 4.51
C ASP A 34 20.48 15.69 4.78
N GLU A 35 20.93 15.92 6.01
CA GLU A 35 21.40 17.23 6.49
C GLU A 35 22.74 17.15 7.22
N GLY A 36 23.42 18.29 7.37
CA GLY A 36 24.66 18.43 8.12
C GLY A 36 25.92 18.08 7.33
N ARG A 37 27.03 17.80 8.03
CA ARG A 37 28.37 17.63 7.42
C ARG A 37 28.45 16.46 6.43
N HIS A 38 27.60 15.46 6.59
CA HIS A 38 27.61 14.24 5.78
C HIS A 38 26.38 14.13 4.88
N ALA A 39 25.64 15.22 4.64
CA ALA A 39 24.45 15.25 3.80
C ALA A 39 24.63 14.50 2.46
N GLY A 40 23.65 13.68 2.10
CA GLY A 40 23.64 12.82 0.92
C GLY A 40 24.43 11.52 1.06
N ARG A 41 24.95 11.19 2.25
CA ARG A 41 25.75 9.96 2.45
C ARG A 41 24.91 8.81 3.00
N LEU A 42 25.02 7.65 2.35
CA LEU A 42 24.56 6.37 2.85
C LEU A 42 25.70 5.65 3.58
N PHE A 43 25.49 5.37 4.86
CA PHE A 43 26.30 4.45 5.66
C PHE A 43 25.56 3.11 5.71
N ILE A 44 26.22 2.01 5.38
CA ILE A 44 25.58 0.70 5.29
C ILE A 44 26.50 -0.39 5.80
N ARG A 45 25.93 -1.33 6.54
CA ARG A 45 26.56 -2.62 6.86
C ARG A 45 25.80 -3.69 6.10
N LEU A 46 26.41 -4.25 5.07
CA LEU A 46 25.72 -5.26 4.26
C LEU A 46 25.46 -6.54 5.08
N PRO A 47 24.37 -7.27 4.80
CA PRO A 47 24.10 -8.57 5.44
C PRO A 47 25.32 -9.50 5.34
N GLY A 48 25.67 -10.13 6.47
CA GLY A 48 26.86 -10.99 6.57
C GLY A 48 28.19 -10.26 6.44
N ASP A 49 28.21 -8.94 6.68
CA ASP A 49 29.38 -8.06 6.54
C ASP A 49 30.06 -8.18 5.16
N ARG A 50 29.25 -8.38 4.10
CA ARG A 50 29.76 -8.44 2.72
C ARG A 50 30.50 -7.15 2.36
N ASN A 51 31.56 -7.28 1.58
CA ASN A 51 32.34 -6.13 1.11
C ASN A 51 31.47 -5.25 0.19
N PRO A 52 31.18 -3.98 0.56
CA PRO A 52 30.35 -3.10 -0.25
C PRO A 52 31.00 -2.76 -1.60
N ASN A 53 32.34 -2.74 -1.69
CA ASN A 53 33.06 -2.48 -2.94
C ASN A 53 32.96 -3.63 -3.96
N ARG A 54 32.37 -4.76 -3.57
CA ARG A 54 32.17 -5.94 -4.43
C ARG A 54 30.70 -6.34 -4.54
N SER A 55 29.79 -5.53 -4.00
CA SER A 55 28.38 -5.83 -3.95
C SER A 55 27.61 -4.90 -4.88
N VAL A 56 26.56 -5.42 -5.50
CA VAL A 56 25.54 -4.58 -6.14
C VAL A 56 24.64 -4.05 -5.04
N ILE A 57 24.44 -2.74 -5.02
CA ILE A 57 23.58 -2.04 -4.07
C ILE A 57 22.57 -1.25 -4.89
N GLU A 58 21.30 -1.54 -4.66
CA GLU A 58 20.17 -0.85 -5.29
C GLU A 58 19.47 0.01 -4.24
N ALA A 59 19.15 1.25 -4.61
CA ALA A 59 18.39 2.17 -3.78
C ALA A 59 17.22 2.71 -4.59
N ALA A 60 16.02 2.62 -4.04
CA ALA A 60 14.82 3.09 -4.70
C ALA A 60 14.85 4.61 -4.89
N ALA A 61 14.52 5.08 -6.09
CA ALA A 61 14.40 6.50 -6.40
C ALA A 61 12.93 6.92 -6.55
N GLU A 62 12.17 6.14 -7.33
CA GLU A 62 10.80 6.47 -7.71
C GLU A 62 9.78 6.00 -6.67
N TYR A 63 8.85 6.87 -6.31
CA TYR A 63 7.75 6.52 -5.40
C TYR A 63 6.66 5.67 -6.08
N ILE A 64 6.44 5.89 -7.38
CA ILE A 64 5.42 5.20 -8.18
C ILE A 64 6.07 4.66 -9.44
N LEU A 65 5.93 3.35 -9.69
CA LEU A 65 6.56 2.69 -10.84
C LEU A 65 5.65 2.63 -12.05
N PHE A 66 4.35 2.36 -11.83
CA PHE A 66 3.31 2.47 -12.85
C PHE A 66 2.19 3.37 -12.35
N ASP A 67 1.86 4.40 -13.11
CA ASP A 67 0.80 5.36 -12.77
C ASP A 67 -0.28 5.35 -13.85
N ILE A 68 -1.44 4.81 -13.50
CA ILE A 68 -2.63 4.74 -14.35
C ILE A 68 -3.60 5.82 -13.86
N HIS A 69 -3.72 6.91 -14.63
CA HIS A 69 -4.53 8.06 -14.25
C HIS A 69 -5.61 8.33 -15.29
N ASN A 70 -6.88 8.33 -14.87
CA ASN A 70 -8.03 8.66 -15.73
C ASN A 70 -8.07 7.85 -17.05
N ASN A 71 -7.82 6.54 -16.98
CA ASN A 71 -7.60 5.71 -18.16
C ASN A 71 -8.29 4.33 -18.04
N SER A 72 -8.41 3.61 -19.16
CA SER A 72 -9.11 2.33 -19.22
C SER A 72 -8.45 1.33 -20.16
N ASN A 73 -8.82 0.06 -20.02
CA ASN A 73 -8.35 -1.04 -20.88
C ASN A 73 -6.83 -1.23 -20.81
N ILE A 74 -6.30 -1.32 -19.59
CA ILE A 74 -4.88 -1.48 -19.32
C ILE A 74 -4.63 -2.83 -18.66
N GLU A 75 -3.64 -3.55 -19.17
CA GLU A 75 -3.15 -4.77 -18.56
C GLU A 75 -1.67 -4.62 -18.25
N ILE A 76 -1.32 -4.84 -16.98
CA ILE A 76 0.06 -5.02 -16.51
C ILE A 76 0.20 -6.51 -16.19
N SER A 77 1.04 -7.23 -16.95
CA SER A 77 1.22 -8.66 -16.74
C SER A 77 2.62 -9.18 -16.98
N GLY A 78 3.01 -10.22 -16.22
CA GLY A 78 4.24 -10.98 -16.41
C GLY A 78 5.51 -10.24 -16.01
N LEU A 79 5.40 -9.19 -15.19
CA LEU A 79 6.53 -8.33 -14.80
C LEU A 79 7.04 -8.65 -13.39
N ASP A 80 8.34 -8.46 -13.17
CA ASP A 80 8.94 -8.34 -11.83
C ASP A 80 9.09 -6.83 -11.52
N ILE A 81 8.25 -6.32 -10.63
CA ILE A 81 8.12 -4.91 -10.30
C ILE A 81 8.71 -4.69 -8.90
N ARG A 82 9.83 -3.95 -8.82
CA ARG A 82 10.60 -3.83 -7.58
C ARG A 82 11.11 -2.42 -7.32
N PHE A 83 11.44 -2.16 -6.06
CA PHE A 83 12.18 -0.98 -5.60
C PHE A 83 11.44 0.36 -5.78
N SER A 84 10.20 0.43 -5.30
CA SER A 84 9.55 1.73 -5.09
C SER A 84 9.96 2.34 -3.75
N ASN A 85 10.18 3.65 -3.76
CA ASN A 85 10.64 4.41 -2.62
C ASN A 85 9.49 4.72 -1.66
N ALA A 86 9.81 4.96 -0.39
CA ALA A 86 8.86 5.33 0.65
C ALA A 86 9.02 6.79 1.05
N LEU A 87 7.90 7.46 1.33
CA LEU A 87 7.95 8.84 1.85
C LEU A 87 8.59 8.87 3.23
N ALA A 88 9.33 9.94 3.50
CA ALA A 88 9.89 10.18 4.82
C ALA A 88 8.79 10.26 5.90
N CYS A 89 8.97 9.47 6.96
CA CYS A 89 8.06 9.45 8.11
C CYS A 89 7.87 10.86 8.70
N GLY A 90 6.64 11.18 9.11
CA GLY A 90 6.31 12.45 9.79
C GLY A 90 5.98 13.62 8.87
N THR A 91 6.23 13.50 7.57
CA THR A 91 5.76 14.48 6.56
C THR A 91 4.24 14.49 6.43
N ALA A 92 3.67 15.54 5.85
CA ALA A 92 2.24 15.61 5.57
C ALA A 92 1.80 14.53 4.59
N ASP A 93 2.58 14.34 3.51
CA ASP A 93 2.28 13.37 2.44
C ASP A 93 2.38 11.92 2.95
N ALA A 94 3.32 11.63 3.85
CA ALA A 94 3.41 10.30 4.46
C ALA A 94 2.10 9.92 5.17
N ARG A 95 1.36 10.86 5.75
CA ARG A 95 0.05 10.56 6.38
C ARG A 95 -0.96 9.94 5.40
N HIS A 96 -0.74 10.16 4.11
CA HIS A 96 -1.52 9.71 2.96
C HIS A 96 -0.68 8.87 1.98
N ALA A 97 0.35 8.16 2.47
CA ALA A 97 1.39 7.55 1.63
C ALA A 97 0.88 6.67 0.48
N ALA A 98 -0.25 5.97 0.63
CA ALA A 98 -0.81 5.12 -0.43
C ALA A 98 -1.31 5.90 -1.67
N LEU A 99 -1.53 7.22 -1.55
CA LEU A 99 -1.79 8.10 -2.70
C LEU A 99 -0.52 8.44 -3.47
N HIS A 100 0.65 8.36 -2.84
CA HIS A 100 1.90 8.91 -3.37
C HIS A 100 2.96 7.85 -3.60
N THR A 101 2.77 6.63 -3.10
CA THR A 101 3.74 5.54 -3.17
C THR A 101 3.04 4.23 -3.51
N ALA A 102 3.46 3.58 -4.59
CA ALA A 102 2.94 2.28 -5.00
C ALA A 102 3.81 1.65 -6.10
N ALA A 103 3.85 0.32 -6.18
CA ALA A 103 4.36 -0.33 -7.38
C ALA A 103 3.43 -0.06 -8.57
N VAL A 104 2.11 -0.15 -8.35
CA VAL A 104 1.09 0.22 -9.35
C VAL A 104 0.05 1.12 -8.69
N ARG A 105 -0.12 2.33 -9.20
CA ARG A 105 -1.14 3.27 -8.77
C ARG A 105 -2.22 3.39 -9.84
N ILE A 106 -3.48 3.29 -9.43
CA ILE A 106 -4.67 3.49 -10.26
C ILE A 106 -5.45 4.66 -9.65
N ILE A 107 -5.54 5.79 -10.35
CA ILE A 107 -6.11 7.02 -9.79
C ILE A 107 -7.12 7.69 -10.71
N GLY A 108 -8.17 8.28 -10.11
CA GLY A 108 -9.21 9.03 -10.81
C GLY A 108 -10.33 8.14 -11.34
N THR A 109 -10.83 8.43 -12.54
CA THR A 109 -11.83 7.60 -13.23
C THR A 109 -11.14 6.55 -14.09
N CYS A 110 -11.10 5.31 -13.63
CA CYS A 110 -10.45 4.21 -14.34
C CYS A 110 -11.40 3.02 -14.53
N SER A 111 -11.26 2.31 -15.65
CA SER A 111 -12.08 1.13 -15.94
C SER A 111 -11.33 0.02 -16.67
N HIS A 112 -11.64 -1.24 -16.41
CA HIS A 112 -11.01 -2.39 -17.10
C HIS A 112 -9.47 -2.35 -16.95
N VAL A 113 -9.01 -2.30 -15.71
CA VAL A 113 -7.59 -2.31 -15.37
C VAL A 113 -7.26 -3.64 -14.71
N ALA A 114 -6.34 -4.39 -15.30
CA ALA A 114 -5.88 -5.66 -14.79
C ALA A 114 -4.40 -5.60 -14.41
N VAL A 115 -4.07 -6.08 -13.20
CA VAL A 115 -2.70 -6.37 -12.77
C VAL A 115 -2.63 -7.85 -12.48
N ARG A 116 -1.97 -8.62 -13.35
CA ARG A 116 -2.02 -10.08 -13.28
C ARG A 116 -0.69 -10.77 -13.53
N ASN A 117 -0.44 -11.89 -12.86
CA ASN A 117 0.76 -12.71 -13.09
C ASN A 117 2.08 -11.93 -12.88
N CYS A 118 2.09 -10.94 -12.00
CA CYS A 118 3.28 -10.16 -11.67
C CYS A 118 3.92 -10.66 -10.37
N ARG A 119 5.22 -10.41 -10.23
CA ARG A 119 5.91 -10.39 -8.94
C ARG A 119 6.08 -8.94 -8.50
N ILE A 120 5.65 -8.61 -7.29
CA ILE A 120 5.80 -7.27 -6.72
C ILE A 120 6.57 -7.39 -5.40
N SER A 121 7.74 -6.77 -5.30
CA SER A 121 8.52 -6.88 -4.07
C SER A 121 9.42 -5.70 -3.76
N HIS A 122 9.80 -5.54 -2.49
CA HIS A 122 10.64 -4.43 -2.02
C HIS A 122 10.07 -3.07 -2.42
N ALA A 123 8.78 -2.88 -2.12
CA ALA A 123 8.00 -1.73 -2.53
C ALA A 123 7.36 -1.04 -1.31
N ALA A 124 7.15 0.26 -1.40
CA ALA A 124 6.45 1.02 -0.35
C ALA A 124 4.98 0.60 -0.21
N ASN A 125 4.27 0.42 -1.33
CA ASN A 125 2.97 -0.26 -1.40
C ASN A 125 2.95 -1.12 -2.67
N GLY A 126 2.10 -2.14 -2.72
CA GLY A 126 1.90 -2.94 -3.93
C GLY A 126 1.00 -2.24 -4.95
N VAL A 127 -0.23 -2.70 -5.08
CA VAL A 127 -1.25 -2.09 -5.96
C VAL A 127 -2.18 -1.21 -5.15
N THR A 128 -2.26 0.07 -5.50
CA THR A 128 -3.19 1.02 -4.90
C THR A 128 -4.18 1.58 -5.92
N GLY A 129 -5.44 1.70 -5.51
CA GLY A 129 -6.53 2.22 -6.32
C GLY A 129 -7.31 3.27 -5.54
N TYR A 130 -7.37 4.49 -6.06
CA TYR A 130 -8.04 5.63 -5.44
C TYR A 130 -8.78 6.50 -6.45
N VAL A 131 -9.81 7.17 -5.98
CA VAL A 131 -10.47 8.24 -6.72
C VAL A 131 -9.67 9.54 -6.52
N GLU A 132 -9.74 10.47 -7.46
CA GLU A 132 -9.04 11.77 -7.36
C GLU A 132 -9.99 12.87 -6.89
N LYS A 133 -11.23 12.86 -7.37
CA LYS A 133 -12.20 13.93 -7.14
C LYS A 133 -13.64 13.41 -7.02
N LYS A 134 -14.53 14.36 -6.77
CA LYS A 134 -15.96 14.08 -6.63
C LYS A 134 -16.53 13.47 -7.91
N GLY A 135 -17.25 12.35 -7.78
CA GLY A 135 -17.94 11.67 -8.87
C GLY A 135 -17.07 10.76 -9.73
N ASP A 136 -15.78 10.61 -9.41
CA ASP A 136 -14.92 9.63 -10.09
C ASP A 136 -15.44 8.20 -9.89
N VAL A 137 -15.13 7.34 -10.85
CA VAL A 137 -15.52 5.94 -10.83
C VAL A 137 -14.32 5.05 -11.13
N LEU A 138 -14.04 4.14 -10.19
CA LEU A 138 -13.18 2.99 -10.40
C LEU A 138 -14.07 1.78 -10.67
N ASP A 139 -13.93 1.18 -11.85
CA ASP A 139 -14.76 0.05 -12.28
C ASP A 139 -13.95 -1.06 -12.94
N PHE A 140 -14.40 -2.31 -12.86
CA PHE A 140 -13.72 -3.48 -13.43
C PHE A 140 -12.19 -3.49 -13.14
N LEU A 141 -11.84 -3.54 -11.86
CA LEU A 141 -10.46 -3.67 -11.41
C LEU A 141 -10.16 -5.13 -11.04
N ASP A 142 -9.22 -5.75 -11.76
CA ASP A 142 -8.85 -7.14 -11.57
C ASP A 142 -7.39 -7.26 -11.12
N ILE A 143 -7.17 -7.60 -9.85
CA ILE A 143 -5.84 -7.83 -9.28
C ILE A 143 -5.70 -9.32 -9.01
N THR A 144 -5.05 -10.06 -9.92
CA THR A 144 -5.15 -11.52 -9.93
C THR A 144 -3.81 -12.24 -10.12
N ASP A 145 -3.66 -13.41 -9.51
CA ASP A 145 -2.53 -14.31 -9.79
C ASP A 145 -1.13 -13.67 -9.56
N ASN A 146 -1.02 -12.70 -8.64
CA ASN A 146 0.25 -12.02 -8.33
C ASN A 146 0.95 -12.63 -7.12
N ASP A 147 2.28 -12.58 -7.10
CA ASP A 147 3.13 -12.91 -5.95
C ASP A 147 3.73 -11.61 -5.37
N MET A 148 3.25 -11.19 -4.21
CA MET A 148 3.63 -9.93 -3.57
C MET A 148 4.35 -10.19 -2.25
N HIS A 149 5.57 -9.67 -2.07
CA HIS A 149 6.29 -9.86 -0.82
C HIS A 149 7.26 -8.75 -0.43
N ASP A 150 7.54 -8.65 0.86
CA ASP A 150 8.45 -7.63 1.42
C ASP A 150 8.00 -6.21 1.03
N ILE A 151 6.77 -5.89 1.40
CA ILE A 151 6.13 -4.60 1.13
C ILE A 151 5.97 -3.86 2.47
N ASP A 152 6.53 -2.66 2.53
CA ASP A 152 6.52 -1.83 3.74
C ASP A 152 5.08 -1.51 4.18
N GLY A 153 4.27 -0.99 3.27
CA GLY A 153 2.86 -0.66 3.44
C GLY A 153 1.91 -1.80 3.05
N GLY A 154 0.78 -1.47 2.43
CA GLY A 154 -0.22 -2.48 2.03
C GLY A 154 0.11 -3.14 0.70
N GLY A 155 -0.31 -4.39 0.55
CA GLY A 155 -0.12 -5.16 -0.69
C GLY A 155 -1.12 -4.75 -1.76
N ILE A 156 -2.41 -4.88 -1.47
CA ILE A 156 -3.50 -4.45 -2.35
C ILE A 156 -4.42 -3.53 -1.57
N GLY A 157 -4.62 -2.32 -2.06
CA GLY A 157 -5.52 -1.36 -1.45
C GLY A 157 -6.38 -0.70 -2.51
N LEU A 158 -7.71 -0.88 -2.47
CA LEU A 158 -8.64 -0.22 -3.38
C LEU A 158 -9.70 0.55 -2.57
N SER A 159 -9.95 1.81 -2.90
CA SER A 159 -10.90 2.66 -2.16
C SER A 159 -11.58 3.68 -3.04
N ASN A 160 -12.86 3.92 -2.77
CA ASN A 160 -13.60 5.06 -3.32
C ASN A 160 -13.31 6.38 -2.58
N GLY A 161 -12.34 6.41 -1.66
CA GLY A 161 -12.02 7.60 -0.85
C GLY A 161 -12.79 7.74 0.47
N ARG A 162 -13.71 6.83 0.82
CA ARG A 162 -14.57 6.91 2.04
C ARG A 162 -13.81 7.21 3.32
N SER A 163 -12.72 6.50 3.58
CA SER A 163 -11.93 6.62 4.82
C SER A 163 -10.87 7.72 4.72
N HIS A 164 -10.70 8.30 3.54
CA HIS A 164 -9.65 9.25 3.26
C HIS A 164 -10.19 10.66 3.52
N TYR A 165 -9.65 11.33 4.53
CA TYR A 165 -10.14 12.65 4.96
C TYR A 165 -10.31 13.65 3.82
N LEU A 166 -9.40 13.65 2.84
CA LEU A 166 -9.45 14.55 1.67
C LEU A 166 -10.56 14.20 0.66
N LEU A 167 -11.06 12.95 0.69
CA LEU A 167 -11.96 12.39 -0.34
C LEU A 167 -13.26 11.82 0.26
N LYS A 168 -13.46 11.94 1.57
CA LYS A 168 -14.58 11.31 2.30
C LYS A 168 -15.96 11.73 1.79
N ASP A 169 -16.06 12.92 1.20
CA ASP A 169 -17.29 13.50 0.68
C ASP A 169 -17.31 13.55 -0.87
N ALA A 170 -16.40 12.82 -1.52
CA ALA A 170 -16.27 12.78 -2.98
C ALA A 170 -17.45 12.08 -3.67
N GLY A 171 -18.30 11.32 -2.97
CA GLY A 171 -19.38 10.60 -3.64
C GLY A 171 -18.90 9.71 -4.81
N ALA A 172 -17.63 9.32 -4.79
CA ALA A 172 -17.01 8.55 -5.84
C ALA A 172 -17.32 7.06 -5.63
N ARG A 173 -17.10 6.25 -6.66
CA ARG A 173 -17.54 4.85 -6.67
C ARG A 173 -16.38 3.90 -6.95
N LEU A 174 -16.42 2.75 -6.27
CA LEU A 174 -15.60 1.59 -6.54
C LEU A 174 -16.58 0.46 -6.83
N VAL A 175 -16.75 0.12 -8.11
CA VAL A 175 -17.92 -0.65 -8.56
C VAL A 175 -17.59 -2.13 -8.64
N HIS A 176 -16.96 -2.62 -9.72
CA HIS A 176 -16.56 -4.02 -9.86
C HIS A 176 -15.09 -4.25 -9.50
N VAL A 177 -14.83 -5.11 -8.53
CA VAL A 177 -13.48 -5.45 -8.05
C VAL A 177 -13.33 -6.95 -7.89
N SER A 178 -12.28 -7.51 -8.49
CA SER A 178 -11.86 -8.89 -8.29
C SER A 178 -10.43 -8.93 -7.75
N ILE A 179 -10.24 -9.53 -6.57
CA ILE A 179 -8.93 -9.79 -5.99
C ILE A 179 -8.79 -11.31 -5.84
N LEU A 180 -8.16 -11.95 -6.83
CA LEU A 180 -8.23 -13.41 -6.97
C LEU A 180 -6.84 -14.05 -6.99
N ARG A 181 -6.64 -15.12 -6.21
CA ARG A 181 -5.47 -16.01 -6.32
C ARG A 181 -4.12 -15.31 -6.17
N ASN A 182 -4.05 -14.22 -5.41
CA ASN A 182 -2.80 -13.57 -5.08
C ASN A 182 -2.13 -14.24 -3.88
N ARG A 183 -0.81 -14.26 -3.86
CA ARG A 183 0.00 -14.63 -2.70
C ARG A 183 0.63 -13.37 -2.13
N LEU A 184 0.46 -13.13 -0.83
CA LEU A 184 1.01 -11.99 -0.12
C LEU A 184 1.82 -12.48 1.09
N GLN A 185 3.08 -12.06 1.19
CA GLN A 185 3.98 -12.42 2.30
C GLN A 185 4.79 -11.24 2.82
N ASN A 186 4.96 -11.11 4.13
CA ASN A 186 5.75 -10.02 4.72
C ASN A 186 5.24 -8.63 4.29
N VAL A 187 3.98 -8.32 4.59
CA VAL A 187 3.32 -7.08 4.15
C VAL A 187 2.89 -6.22 5.34
N GLY A 188 3.09 -4.91 5.24
CA GLY A 188 2.63 -3.94 6.23
C GLY A 188 3.60 -3.73 7.39
N SER A 189 4.86 -4.17 7.25
CA SER A 189 5.89 -4.08 8.29
C SER A 189 6.15 -2.64 8.74
N ARG A 190 5.94 -1.66 7.86
CA ARG A 190 6.12 -0.23 8.14
C ARG A 190 4.82 0.53 7.98
N ARG A 191 4.38 1.15 9.07
CA ARG A 191 3.22 2.05 9.04
C ARG A 191 3.60 3.38 8.37
N LEU A 192 3.49 3.41 7.04
CA LEU A 192 3.79 4.60 6.25
C LEU A 192 2.75 5.71 6.42
N ARG A 193 1.51 5.38 6.82
CA ARG A 193 0.36 6.29 6.83
C ARG A 193 -0.41 6.37 8.15
N HIS A 194 -1.35 7.31 8.23
CA HIS A 194 -2.26 7.46 9.37
C HIS A 194 -3.73 7.22 9.00
N TRP A 195 -4.17 7.49 7.76
CA TRP A 195 -5.57 7.38 7.32
C TRP A 195 -5.68 6.76 5.91
N GLY A 196 -6.77 6.01 5.64
CA GLY A 196 -7.19 5.40 4.34
C GLY A 196 -6.19 4.47 3.64
N ILE A 197 -6.59 3.40 2.94
CA ILE A 197 -5.82 2.18 2.54
C ILE A 197 -4.26 2.09 2.51
N GLY A 198 -3.70 0.88 2.68
CA GLY A 198 -2.23 0.64 2.64
C GLY A 198 -1.55 0.31 3.98
N LEU A 199 -2.09 -0.63 4.75
CA LEU A 199 -1.49 -1.11 6.03
C LEU A 199 -1.81 -2.61 6.26
N HIS A 200 -2.88 -3.06 5.63
CA HIS A 200 -3.33 -4.44 5.58
C HIS A 200 -2.76 -5.09 4.32
N ALA A 201 -2.62 -6.42 4.33
CA ALA A 201 -2.16 -7.13 3.15
C ALA A 201 -3.13 -6.91 1.98
N MET A 202 -4.44 -7.06 2.21
CA MET A 202 -5.48 -6.70 1.26
C MET A 202 -6.56 -5.84 1.91
N GLN A 203 -6.90 -4.73 1.26
CA GLN A 203 -7.91 -3.81 1.72
C GLN A 203 -8.81 -3.33 0.58
N VAL A 204 -10.12 -3.47 0.76
CA VAL A 204 -11.12 -2.85 -0.11
C VAL A 204 -12.04 -1.97 0.74
N GLU A 205 -12.24 -0.74 0.30
CA GLU A 205 -13.11 0.22 0.97
C GLU A 205 -14.19 0.76 0.04
N ALA A 206 -15.41 0.59 0.50
CA ALA A 206 -16.66 1.00 -0.12
C ALA A 206 -16.83 0.49 -1.54
N GLY A 207 -16.42 -0.76 -1.78
CA GLY A 207 -16.75 -1.48 -3.01
C GLY A 207 -18.25 -1.80 -3.08
N GLU A 208 -18.77 -1.91 -4.29
CA GLU A 208 -20.16 -2.29 -4.55
C GLU A 208 -20.25 -3.77 -4.87
N MET A 209 -19.55 -4.23 -5.91
CA MET A 209 -19.48 -5.62 -6.36
C MET A 209 -18.05 -6.11 -6.19
N VAL A 210 -17.80 -6.83 -5.09
CA VAL A 210 -16.44 -7.24 -4.71
C VAL A 210 -16.35 -8.74 -4.55
N GLU A 211 -15.38 -9.35 -5.22
CA GLU A 211 -14.96 -10.74 -5.00
C GLU A 211 -13.51 -10.80 -4.52
N VAL A 212 -13.29 -11.43 -3.38
CA VAL A 212 -11.95 -11.70 -2.84
C VAL A 212 -11.84 -13.21 -2.61
N ALA A 213 -11.11 -13.91 -3.47
CA ALA A 213 -11.10 -15.36 -3.44
C ALA A 213 -9.77 -16.03 -3.81
N GLY A 214 -9.48 -17.18 -3.21
CA GLY A 214 -8.31 -17.98 -3.54
C GLY A 214 -6.98 -17.37 -3.11
N ASN A 215 -6.97 -16.28 -2.34
CA ASN A 215 -5.75 -15.59 -1.95
C ASN A 215 -5.07 -16.29 -0.76
N VAL A 216 -3.74 -16.21 -0.72
CA VAL A 216 -2.93 -16.73 0.39
C VAL A 216 -2.14 -15.58 1.00
N VAL A 217 -2.40 -15.27 2.27
CA VAL A 217 -1.70 -14.23 3.03
C VAL A 217 -0.95 -14.89 4.18
N ASP A 218 0.34 -14.58 4.30
CA ASP A 218 1.17 -15.01 5.44
C ASP A 218 2.04 -13.86 5.96
N ARG A 219 2.18 -13.76 7.29
CA ARG A 219 3.03 -12.76 7.96
C ARG A 219 2.73 -11.32 7.53
N THR A 220 1.66 -10.77 8.09
CA THR A 220 1.29 -9.36 7.93
C THR A 220 1.25 -8.68 9.29
N TRP A 221 1.57 -7.38 9.32
CA TRP A 221 1.59 -6.57 10.54
C TRP A 221 0.31 -5.74 10.75
N GLY A 222 -0.62 -5.82 9.79
CA GLY A 222 -2.03 -5.49 9.97
C GLY A 222 -2.92 -6.68 9.55
N ALA A 223 -4.24 -6.50 9.52
CA ALA A 223 -5.15 -7.55 9.05
C ALA A 223 -4.76 -8.13 7.67
N GLY A 224 -4.93 -9.44 7.48
CA GLY A 224 -4.67 -10.09 6.19
C GLY A 224 -5.66 -9.72 5.11
N ILE A 225 -6.95 -9.73 5.43
CA ILE A 225 -8.03 -9.36 4.51
C ILE A 225 -8.97 -8.42 5.23
N MET A 226 -9.13 -7.21 4.70
CA MET A 226 -10.01 -6.20 5.28
C MET A 226 -10.91 -5.59 4.21
N VAL A 227 -12.18 -5.96 4.23
CA VAL A 227 -13.15 -5.54 3.22
C VAL A 227 -14.30 -4.82 3.91
N PHE A 228 -14.42 -3.52 3.66
CA PHE A 228 -15.50 -2.68 4.17
C PHE A 228 -16.33 -2.18 3.00
N ASN A 229 -17.38 -2.88 2.63
CA ASN A 229 -18.16 -2.55 1.45
C ASN A 229 -19.37 -1.66 1.75
N GLY A 230 -19.87 -1.02 0.70
CA GLY A 230 -20.84 0.05 0.82
C GLY A 230 -20.23 1.37 1.33
N GLY A 231 -20.92 2.47 1.05
CA GLY A 231 -20.53 3.82 1.43
C GLY A 231 -21.52 4.40 2.42
N ASP A 232 -21.06 5.35 3.22
CA ASP A 232 -21.94 6.16 4.04
C ASP A 232 -22.72 7.12 3.12
N TYR A 233 -24.04 6.90 2.98
CA TYR A 233 -24.89 7.71 2.11
C TYR A 233 -24.86 9.18 2.53
N GLU A 234 -24.77 9.49 3.83
CA GLU A 234 -24.75 10.88 4.31
C GLU A 234 -23.53 11.66 3.80
N LYS A 235 -22.40 10.97 3.61
CA LYS A 235 -21.14 11.59 3.16
C LYS A 235 -21.05 11.73 1.65
N GLY A 236 -21.49 10.71 0.91
CA GLY A 236 -21.38 10.69 -0.55
C GLY A 236 -22.63 11.20 -1.28
N ARG A 237 -23.82 11.03 -0.68
CA ARG A 237 -25.14 11.16 -1.30
C ARG A 237 -25.25 10.45 -2.65
N VAL A 238 -24.63 9.27 -2.73
CA VAL A 238 -24.64 8.42 -3.92
C VAL A 238 -25.36 7.13 -3.58
N GLU A 239 -26.44 6.89 -4.30
CA GLU A 239 -27.19 5.64 -4.23
C GLU A 239 -26.36 4.50 -4.85
N ARG A 240 -26.39 3.36 -4.19
CA ARG A 240 -25.66 2.14 -4.59
C ARG A 240 -26.68 1.03 -4.74
N PRO A 241 -27.22 0.84 -5.95
CA PRO A 241 -28.40 0.00 -6.15
C PRO A 241 -28.13 -1.48 -5.83
N LEU A 242 -26.87 -1.91 -5.91
CA LEU A 242 -26.46 -3.26 -5.52
C LEU A 242 -25.13 -3.21 -4.77
N ILE A 243 -25.11 -3.81 -3.60
CA ILE A 243 -23.88 -4.10 -2.85
C ILE A 243 -23.83 -5.61 -2.65
N ARG A 244 -22.85 -6.27 -3.25
CA ARG A 244 -22.59 -7.70 -3.10
C ARG A 244 -21.12 -7.94 -2.85
N THR A 245 -20.85 -8.76 -1.86
CA THR A 245 -19.47 -9.06 -1.43
C THR A 245 -19.32 -10.56 -1.24
N LEU A 246 -18.38 -11.14 -1.97
CA LEU A 246 -18.02 -12.55 -1.86
C LEU A 246 -16.58 -12.65 -1.36
N ILE A 247 -16.39 -13.26 -0.20
CA ILE A 247 -15.06 -13.52 0.38
C ILE A 247 -15.01 -15.01 0.70
N HIS A 248 -14.26 -15.79 -0.07
CA HIS A 248 -14.25 -17.24 0.07
C HIS A 248 -12.94 -17.88 -0.40
N HIS A 249 -12.64 -19.06 0.13
CA HIS A 249 -11.46 -19.85 -0.28
C HIS A 249 -10.13 -19.09 -0.12
N ASN A 250 -10.05 -18.16 0.84
CA ASN A 250 -8.81 -17.49 1.18
C ASN A 250 -8.14 -18.18 2.38
N LYS A 251 -6.81 -18.13 2.43
CA LYS A 251 -6.01 -18.56 3.58
C LYS A 251 -5.27 -17.34 4.13
N ALA A 252 -5.44 -17.05 5.42
CA ALA A 252 -4.69 -16.02 6.12
C ALA A 252 -4.03 -16.64 7.36
N THR A 253 -2.71 -16.55 7.46
CA THR A 253 -1.93 -17.05 8.60
C THR A 253 -0.97 -15.99 9.10
N ASN A 254 -0.69 -16.00 10.42
CA ASN A 254 0.26 -15.05 11.04
C ASN A 254 -0.08 -13.58 10.72
N THR A 255 -1.33 -13.18 11.00
CA THR A 255 -1.87 -11.85 10.68
C THR A 255 -2.27 -11.06 11.90
#